data_AF-A0A962K9X1-F1
#
_entry.id   AF-A0A962K9X1-F1
#
_cell.length_a   1.000
_cell.length_b   1.000
_cell.length_c   1.000
_cell.angle_alpha   90.00
_cell.angle_beta   90.00
_cell.angle_gamma   90.00
#
_symmetry.space_group_name_H-M   'P 1'
#
loop_
_entity.id
_entity.type
_entity.pdbx_description
1 polymer ?
#
loop_
_entity_poly.entity_id
_entity_poly.type
_entity_poly.pdbx_seq_one_letter_code
_entity_poly.pdbx_strand_id
1 'polypeptide(L)'
;MLLLSTAADLYWLGRYLSRTQTLLSALLQAFKEPTRDNLTIPLSMTATGAYYYQQYNELKDTYIAAFFMDAQNSSSLSYCINAFRTDAQATRGRLSQALWLAINTLYLDWQAAALTQKDFADVMQRHQALQAQLNDLMTSIEHEPDAQVKLFIKIGLCIEVLDNMMRYSLIKYNGDFDVDAALQQVAILQQQLEQLPHIVWGQVNEGVHQLQQAIASQPQAFLMQQHLQNVTKALSDVFAN
;
A
#
# COMPACT_ATOMS: atom_id res chain seq x y z
N MET A 1 23.31 -5.37 -10.93
CA MET A 1 22.95 -4.43 -9.85
C MET A 1 21.99 -3.41 -10.43
N LEU A 2 20.81 -3.23 -9.83
CA LEU A 2 19.88 -2.15 -10.20
C LEU A 2 20.47 -0.78 -9.84
N LEU A 3 20.07 0.25 -10.59
CA LEU A 3 20.28 1.64 -10.16
C LEU A 3 19.37 1.93 -8.95
N LEU A 4 19.82 2.77 -8.02
CA LEU A 4 19.04 3.10 -6.82
C LEU A 4 17.71 3.78 -7.16
N SER A 5 17.65 4.57 -8.23
CA SER A 5 16.40 5.13 -8.76
C SER A 5 15.42 4.03 -9.20
N THR A 6 15.89 3.02 -9.95
CA THR A 6 15.05 1.90 -10.37
C THR A 6 14.58 1.07 -9.17
N ALA A 7 15.42 0.90 -8.15
CA ALA A 7 15.03 0.24 -6.90
C ALA A 7 13.98 1.05 -6.14
N ALA A 8 14.09 2.38 -6.13
CA ALA A 8 13.13 3.29 -5.51
C ALA A 8 11.76 3.21 -6.19
N ASP A 9 11.72 3.21 -7.53
CA ASP A 9 10.48 3.06 -8.30
C ASP A 9 9.79 1.72 -7.95
N LEU A 10 10.53 0.61 -7.92
CA LEU A 10 10.00 -0.70 -7.56
C LEU A 10 9.49 -0.78 -6.11
N TYR A 11 10.21 -0.12 -5.19
CA TYR A 11 9.78 0.04 -3.80
C TYR A 11 8.46 0.80 -3.70
N TRP A 12 8.34 1.95 -4.38
CA TRP A 12 7.12 2.75 -4.39
C TRP A 12 5.95 2.03 -5.06
N LEU A 13 6.20 1.29 -6.15
CA LEU A 13 5.23 0.41 -6.79
C LEU A 13 4.61 -0.54 -5.75
N GLY A 14 5.44 -1.22 -4.96
CA GLY A 14 4.98 -2.11 -3.89
C GLY A 14 4.14 -1.40 -2.83
N ARG A 15 4.54 -0.19 -2.41
CA ARG A 15 3.76 0.61 -1.45
C ARG A 15 2.40 1.02 -2.00
N TYR A 16 2.35 1.58 -3.21
CA TYR A 16 1.09 2.00 -3.84
C TYR A 16 0.16 0.80 -4.11
N LEU A 17 0.71 -0.37 -4.44
CA LEU A 17 -0.05 -1.60 -4.56
C LEU A 17 -0.71 -1.98 -3.23
N SER A 18 0.06 -2.04 -2.14
CA SER A 18 -0.47 -2.34 -0.80
C SER A 18 -1.51 -1.30 -0.34
N ARG A 19 -1.26 0.00 -0.56
CA ARG A 19 -2.24 1.07 -0.29
C ARG A 19 -3.55 0.85 -1.01
N THR A 20 -3.48 0.50 -2.29
CA THR A 20 -4.67 0.23 -3.12
C THR A 20 -5.46 -0.93 -2.52
N GLN A 21 -4.80 -2.04 -2.19
CA GLN A 21 -5.45 -3.22 -1.60
C GLN A 21 -6.09 -2.92 -0.24
N THR A 22 -5.36 -2.26 0.65
CA THR A 22 -5.83 -1.93 1.99
C THR A 22 -7.02 -0.98 1.94
N LEU A 23 -6.93 0.09 1.14
CA LEU A 23 -8.03 1.04 0.96
C LEU A 23 -9.24 0.37 0.33
N LEU A 24 -9.05 -0.43 -0.72
CA LEU A 24 -10.13 -1.16 -1.38
C LEU A 24 -10.86 -2.10 -0.43
N SER A 25 -10.12 -2.82 0.41
CA SER A 25 -10.68 -3.71 1.43
C SER A 25 -11.54 -2.93 2.44
N ALA A 26 -11.03 -1.80 2.94
CA ALA A 26 -11.76 -0.94 3.86
C ALA A 26 -13.03 -0.35 3.23
N LEU A 27 -12.96 0.06 1.96
CA LEU A 27 -14.11 0.56 1.20
C LEU A 27 -15.17 -0.54 1.01
N LEU A 28 -14.78 -1.72 0.53
CA LEU A 28 -15.70 -2.85 0.35
C LEU A 28 -16.37 -3.26 1.67
N GLN A 29 -15.63 -3.25 2.78
CA GLN A 29 -16.21 -3.51 4.10
C GLN A 29 -17.19 -2.41 4.51
N ALA A 30 -16.82 -1.15 4.32
CA ALA A 30 -17.68 -0.02 4.68
C ALA A 30 -18.96 0.04 3.86
N PHE A 31 -18.91 -0.34 2.58
CA PHE A 31 -20.08 -0.32 1.69
C PHE A 31 -21.05 -1.49 1.89
N LYS A 32 -20.58 -2.61 2.46
CA LYS A 32 -21.48 -3.71 2.88
C LYS A 32 -22.41 -3.27 4.01
N GLU A 33 -21.91 -2.45 4.93
CA GLU A 33 -22.66 -1.92 6.07
C GLU A 33 -22.33 -0.43 6.25
N PRO A 34 -23.01 0.48 5.52
CA PRO A 34 -22.66 1.90 5.43
C PRO A 34 -23.11 2.70 6.67
N THR A 35 -22.68 2.28 7.85
CA THR A 35 -22.81 3.04 9.09
C THR A 35 -21.81 4.20 9.11
N ARG A 36 -22.08 5.23 9.92
CA ARG A 36 -21.16 6.35 10.12
C ARG A 36 -19.75 5.87 10.53
N ASP A 37 -19.69 4.91 11.45
CA ASP A 37 -18.43 4.39 11.98
C ASP A 37 -17.63 3.61 10.93
N ASN A 38 -18.33 2.90 10.04
CA ASN A 38 -17.70 2.16 8.95
C ASN A 38 -17.25 3.07 7.82
N LEU A 39 -18.08 4.04 7.40
CA LEU A 39 -17.73 5.01 6.36
C LEU A 39 -16.60 5.96 6.77
N THR A 40 -16.37 6.14 8.08
CA THR A 40 -15.25 6.95 8.59
C THR A 40 -13.90 6.23 8.46
N ILE A 41 -13.87 4.90 8.41
CA ILE A 41 -12.61 4.11 8.41
C ILE A 41 -11.69 4.50 7.26
N PRO A 42 -12.12 4.51 5.98
CA PRO A 42 -11.21 4.82 4.87
C PRO A 42 -10.63 6.23 4.97
N LEU A 43 -11.42 7.19 5.48
CA LEU A 43 -10.98 8.57 5.72
C LEU A 43 -9.93 8.65 6.84
N SER A 44 -10.13 7.93 7.94
CA SER A 44 -9.18 7.90 9.06
C SER A 44 -7.86 7.23 8.68
N MET A 45 -7.93 6.10 7.96
CA MET A 45 -6.72 5.37 7.52
C MET A 45 -5.83 6.20 6.59
N THR A 46 -6.46 7.05 5.77
CA THR A 46 -5.76 7.92 4.83
C THR A 46 -5.51 9.33 5.37
N ALA A 47 -5.97 9.63 6.60
CA ALA A 47 -5.95 10.96 7.20
C ALA A 47 -6.59 12.06 6.32
N THR A 48 -7.61 11.71 5.53
CA THR A 48 -8.24 12.60 4.54
C THR A 48 -9.59 13.19 4.99
N GLY A 49 -10.03 12.93 6.22
CA GLY A 49 -11.34 13.39 6.71
C GLY A 49 -11.58 14.90 6.54
N ALA A 50 -10.58 15.74 6.87
CA ALA A 50 -10.70 17.19 6.67
C ALA A 50 -10.83 17.58 5.18
N TYR A 51 -10.11 16.90 4.29
CA TYR A 51 -10.18 17.15 2.85
C TYR A 51 -11.52 16.69 2.27
N TYR A 52 -12.05 15.56 2.72
CA TYR A 52 -13.37 15.08 2.35
C TYR A 52 -14.46 16.12 2.64
N TYR A 53 -14.47 16.70 3.85
CA TYR A 53 -15.49 17.68 4.24
C TYR A 53 -15.36 19.05 3.57
N GLN A 54 -14.29 19.30 2.79
CA GLN A 54 -14.21 20.46 1.90
C GLN A 54 -15.04 20.27 0.63
N GLN A 55 -15.30 19.02 0.23
CA GLN A 55 -16.01 18.67 -1.00
C GLN A 55 -17.43 18.15 -0.75
N TYR A 56 -17.64 17.46 0.37
CA TYR A 56 -18.89 16.79 0.72
C TYR A 56 -19.39 17.25 2.09
N ASN A 57 -20.67 17.59 2.18
CA ASN A 57 -21.31 18.08 3.42
C ASN A 57 -21.84 16.96 4.33
N GLU A 58 -21.94 15.74 3.81
CA GLU A 58 -22.54 14.60 4.49
C GLU A 58 -21.67 13.36 4.27
N LEU A 59 -21.67 12.44 5.22
CA LEU A 59 -20.97 11.16 5.10
C LEU A 59 -21.90 10.12 4.47
N LYS A 60 -21.74 9.89 3.16
CA LYS A 60 -22.50 8.89 2.38
C LYS A 60 -21.56 7.96 1.62
N ASP A 61 -21.98 6.72 1.45
CA ASP A 61 -21.29 5.70 0.67
C ASP A 61 -20.96 6.15 -0.77
N THR A 62 -21.92 6.73 -1.46
CA THR A 62 -21.77 7.29 -2.82
C THR A 62 -20.73 8.43 -2.86
N TYR A 63 -20.70 9.29 -1.86
CA TYR A 63 -19.73 10.39 -1.75
C TYR A 63 -18.33 9.88 -1.40
N ILE A 64 -18.23 8.89 -0.49
CA ILE A 64 -16.97 8.23 -0.17
C ILE A 64 -16.41 7.51 -1.41
N ALA A 65 -17.25 6.80 -2.16
CA ALA A 65 -16.85 6.17 -3.41
C ALA A 65 -16.33 7.20 -4.41
N ALA A 66 -17.05 8.31 -4.63
CA ALA A 66 -16.61 9.38 -5.52
C ALA A 66 -15.28 10.00 -5.06
N PHE A 67 -15.13 10.27 -3.76
CA PHE A 67 -13.92 10.85 -3.18
C PHE A 67 -12.66 9.97 -3.33
N PHE A 68 -12.81 8.64 -3.21
CA PHE A 68 -11.71 7.70 -3.41
C PHE A 68 -11.56 7.22 -4.86
N MET A 69 -12.37 7.74 -5.79
CA MET A 69 -12.16 7.63 -7.24
C MET A 69 -11.52 8.90 -7.84
N ASP A 70 -11.57 10.03 -7.15
CA ASP A 70 -10.98 11.28 -7.62
C ASP A 70 -9.45 11.21 -7.62
N ALA A 71 -8.84 11.34 -8.80
CA ALA A 71 -7.38 11.33 -8.95
C ALA A 71 -6.69 12.58 -8.37
N GLN A 72 -7.42 13.66 -8.06
CA GLN A 72 -6.88 14.82 -7.33
C GLN A 72 -6.68 14.53 -5.85
N ASN A 73 -7.38 13.53 -5.30
CA ASN A 73 -7.11 13.01 -3.98
C ASN A 73 -5.90 12.07 -4.03
N SER A 74 -4.76 12.50 -3.48
CA SER A 74 -3.51 11.72 -3.46
C SER A 74 -3.58 10.41 -2.65
N SER A 75 -4.68 10.19 -1.93
CA SER A 75 -4.94 8.95 -1.19
C SER A 75 -6.02 8.08 -1.85
N SER A 76 -6.48 8.43 -3.05
CA SER A 76 -7.52 7.70 -3.78
C SER A 76 -7.01 6.40 -4.42
N LEU A 77 -7.94 5.51 -4.76
CA LEU A 77 -7.64 4.32 -5.56
C LEU A 77 -7.08 4.73 -6.92
N SER A 78 -7.70 5.72 -7.57
CA SER A 78 -7.24 6.23 -8.87
C SER A 78 -5.84 6.80 -8.81
N TYR A 79 -5.51 7.58 -7.78
CA TYR A 79 -4.16 8.10 -7.60
C TYR A 79 -3.15 6.96 -7.39
N CYS A 80 -3.43 6.03 -6.48
CA CYS A 80 -2.50 4.92 -6.21
C CYS A 80 -2.31 4.02 -7.44
N ILE A 81 -3.37 3.74 -8.20
CA ILE A 81 -3.32 2.97 -9.45
C ILE A 81 -2.48 3.68 -10.51
N ASN A 82 -2.67 4.99 -10.67
CA ASN A 82 -1.84 5.79 -11.58
C ASN A 82 -0.37 5.79 -11.15
N ALA A 83 -0.11 5.90 -9.84
CA ALA A 83 1.23 5.94 -9.29
C ALA A 83 1.98 4.61 -9.50
N PHE A 84 1.43 3.47 -9.09
CA PHE A 84 2.14 2.20 -9.29
C PHE A 84 2.27 1.83 -10.77
N ARG A 85 1.32 2.25 -11.63
CA ARG A 85 1.47 2.09 -13.09
C ARG A 85 2.58 2.96 -13.66
N THR A 86 2.79 4.15 -13.11
CA THR A 86 3.89 5.06 -13.49
C THR A 86 5.24 4.48 -13.10
N ASP A 87 5.36 3.98 -11.87
CA ASP A 87 6.56 3.29 -11.38
C ASP A 87 6.87 2.04 -12.22
N ALA A 88 5.83 1.29 -12.59
CA ALA A 88 5.96 0.16 -13.51
C ALA A 88 6.43 0.59 -14.92
N GLN A 89 6.01 1.77 -15.40
CA GLN A 89 6.45 2.30 -16.70
C GLN A 89 7.95 2.64 -16.66
N ALA A 90 8.38 3.33 -15.61
CA ALA A 90 9.77 3.73 -15.41
C ALA A 90 10.70 2.51 -15.34
N THR A 91 10.19 1.41 -14.77
CA THR A 91 10.91 0.15 -14.58
C THR A 91 10.63 -0.89 -15.67
N ARG A 92 9.92 -0.53 -16.75
CA ARG A 92 9.43 -1.45 -17.79
C ARG A 92 10.50 -2.37 -18.37
N GLY A 93 11.71 -1.87 -18.55
CA GLY A 93 12.85 -2.63 -19.08
C GLY A 93 13.34 -3.76 -18.16
N ARG A 94 12.88 -3.77 -16.90
CA ARG A 94 13.22 -4.78 -15.88
C ARG A 94 12.06 -5.74 -15.60
N LEU A 95 10.83 -5.25 -15.61
CA LEU A 95 9.65 -6.09 -15.35
C LEU A 95 9.53 -7.20 -16.39
N SER A 96 9.17 -8.41 -15.94
CA SER A 96 8.71 -9.47 -16.83
C SER A 96 7.52 -9.00 -17.67
N GLN A 97 7.38 -9.62 -18.85
CA GLN A 97 6.22 -9.34 -19.71
C GLN A 97 4.90 -9.65 -19.01
N ALA A 98 4.85 -10.73 -18.22
CA ALA A 98 3.65 -11.14 -17.49
C ALA A 98 3.25 -10.08 -16.45
N LEU A 99 4.18 -9.67 -15.57
CA LEU A 99 3.92 -8.67 -14.54
C LEU A 99 3.54 -7.31 -15.15
N TRP A 100 4.23 -6.90 -16.22
CA TRP A 100 3.89 -5.69 -16.96
C TRP A 100 2.46 -5.71 -17.49
N LEU A 101 2.08 -6.80 -18.18
CA LEU A 101 0.76 -6.94 -18.76
C LEU A 101 -0.32 -6.93 -17.68
N ALA A 102 -0.10 -7.62 -16.54
CA ALA A 102 -1.04 -7.61 -15.42
C ALA A 102 -1.28 -6.18 -14.88
N ILE A 103 -0.21 -5.42 -14.62
CA ILE A 103 -0.29 -4.03 -14.15
C ILE A 103 -1.01 -3.14 -15.18
N ASN A 104 -0.65 -3.27 -16.46
CA ASN A 104 -1.21 -2.43 -17.50
C ASN A 104 -2.69 -2.75 -17.78
N THR A 105 -3.09 -4.02 -17.76
CA THR A 105 -4.48 -4.43 -17.91
C THR A 105 -5.33 -3.90 -16.76
N LEU A 106 -4.91 -4.08 -15.51
CA LEU A 106 -5.61 -3.54 -14.34
C LEU A 106 -5.81 -2.02 -14.47
N TYR A 107 -4.76 -1.28 -14.84
CA TYR A 107 -4.83 0.16 -15.07
C TYR A 107 -5.87 0.53 -16.14
N LEU A 108 -5.82 -0.13 -17.31
CA LEU A 108 -6.73 0.17 -18.42
C LEU A 108 -8.18 -0.16 -18.07
N ASP A 109 -8.42 -1.28 -17.40
CA ASP A 109 -9.75 -1.67 -16.93
C ASP A 109 -10.30 -0.66 -15.93
N TRP A 110 -9.47 -0.21 -14.98
CA TRP A 110 -9.84 0.83 -14.02
C TRP A 110 -10.21 2.15 -14.71
N GLN A 111 -9.42 2.59 -15.69
CA GLN A 111 -9.68 3.82 -16.44
C GLN A 111 -10.96 3.71 -17.29
N ALA A 112 -11.19 2.58 -17.95
CA ALA A 112 -12.41 2.35 -18.72
C ALA A 112 -13.65 2.41 -17.81
N ALA A 113 -13.55 1.80 -16.63
CA ALA A 113 -14.59 1.83 -15.61
C ALA A 113 -14.95 3.24 -15.13
N ALA A 114 -13.99 4.17 -15.09
CA ALA A 114 -14.24 5.55 -14.67
C ALA A 114 -15.14 6.32 -15.65
N LEU A 115 -15.18 5.93 -16.93
CA LEU A 115 -15.96 6.60 -17.98
C LEU A 115 -17.44 6.19 -18.02
N THR A 116 -17.82 5.11 -17.34
CA THR A 116 -19.14 4.46 -17.50
C THR A 116 -19.97 4.41 -16.22
N GLN A 117 -19.68 5.23 -15.21
CA GLN A 117 -20.36 5.18 -13.92
C GLN A 117 -21.88 5.41 -14.05
N LYS A 118 -22.68 4.41 -13.66
CA LYS A 118 -24.15 4.45 -13.73
C LYS A 118 -24.80 4.59 -12.36
N ASP A 119 -24.52 3.65 -11.46
CA ASP A 119 -25.10 3.60 -10.12
C ASP A 119 -24.11 3.01 -9.09
N PHE A 120 -24.56 2.90 -7.83
CA PHE A 120 -23.71 2.39 -6.74
C PHE A 120 -23.49 0.86 -6.81
N ALA A 121 -24.40 0.09 -7.43
CA ALA A 121 -24.20 -1.35 -7.61
C ALA A 121 -23.03 -1.61 -8.59
N ASP A 122 -22.95 -0.80 -9.66
CA ASP A 122 -21.83 -0.79 -10.58
C ASP A 122 -20.51 -0.38 -9.91
N VAL A 123 -20.53 0.52 -8.93
CA VAL A 123 -19.35 0.81 -8.08
C VAL A 123 -18.90 -0.45 -7.35
N MET A 124 -19.82 -1.20 -6.72
CA MET A 124 -19.48 -2.42 -5.98
C MET A 124 -18.88 -3.50 -6.87
N GLN A 125 -19.50 -3.74 -8.03
CA GLN A 125 -18.99 -4.72 -8.98
C GLN A 125 -17.57 -4.38 -9.44
N ARG A 126 -17.28 -3.11 -9.72
CA ARG A 126 -15.94 -2.65 -10.12
C ARG A 126 -14.91 -2.80 -8.99
N HIS A 127 -15.27 -2.49 -7.76
CA HIS A 127 -14.38 -2.67 -6.61
C HIS A 127 -14.07 -4.16 -6.37
N GLN A 128 -15.05 -5.05 -6.56
CA GLN A 128 -14.83 -6.50 -6.49
C GLN A 128 -13.94 -7.02 -7.62
N ALA A 129 -14.14 -6.54 -8.85
CA ALA A 129 -13.28 -6.87 -9.98
C ALA A 129 -11.84 -6.40 -9.76
N LEU A 130 -11.66 -5.17 -9.28
CA LEU A 130 -10.34 -4.64 -8.91
C LEU A 130 -9.68 -5.50 -7.82
N GLN A 131 -10.45 -5.95 -6.81
CA GLN A 131 -9.91 -6.80 -5.75
C GLN A 131 -9.38 -8.14 -6.31
N ALA A 132 -10.10 -8.75 -7.26
CA ALA A 132 -9.63 -9.96 -7.93
C ALA A 132 -8.34 -9.71 -8.72
N GLN A 133 -8.28 -8.63 -9.51
CA GLN A 133 -7.08 -8.27 -10.28
C GLN A 133 -5.86 -7.98 -9.40
N LEU A 134 -6.06 -7.34 -8.25
CA LEU A 134 -4.98 -7.09 -7.29
C LEU A 134 -4.45 -8.39 -6.67
N ASN A 135 -5.31 -9.38 -6.43
CA ASN A 135 -4.88 -10.69 -5.93
C ASN A 135 -4.08 -11.47 -6.99
N ASP A 136 -4.51 -11.43 -8.25
CA ASP A 136 -3.77 -12.01 -9.37
C ASP A 136 -2.41 -11.32 -9.57
N LEU A 137 -2.36 -10.01 -9.37
CA LEU A 137 -1.13 -9.22 -9.43
C LEU A 137 -0.14 -9.62 -8.32
N MET A 138 -0.61 -9.85 -7.08
CA MET A 138 0.24 -10.37 -6.01
C MET A 138 0.83 -11.74 -6.36
N THR A 139 0.03 -12.60 -6.97
CA THR A 139 0.49 -13.90 -7.46
C THR A 139 1.53 -13.74 -8.56
N SER A 140 1.33 -12.78 -9.47
CA SER A 140 2.29 -12.46 -10.54
C SER A 140 3.63 -11.96 -9.98
N ILE A 141 3.61 -11.17 -8.91
CA ILE A 141 4.83 -10.68 -8.23
C ILE A 141 5.63 -11.84 -7.63
N GLU A 142 4.97 -12.83 -7.00
CA GLU A 142 5.69 -13.98 -6.44
C GLU A 142 6.42 -14.80 -7.52
N HIS A 143 5.83 -14.89 -8.72
CA HIS A 143 6.40 -15.55 -9.89
C HIS A 143 7.36 -14.67 -10.72
N GLU A 144 7.63 -13.44 -10.30
CA GLU A 144 8.56 -12.56 -11.01
C GLU A 144 9.97 -13.19 -11.03
N PRO A 145 10.56 -13.40 -12.23
CA PRO A 145 11.84 -14.10 -12.37
C PRO A 145 13.05 -13.25 -12.00
N ASP A 146 12.97 -11.92 -12.16
CA ASP A 146 14.05 -11.02 -11.71
C ASP A 146 13.98 -10.88 -10.19
N ALA A 147 14.93 -11.51 -9.51
CA ALA A 147 15.00 -11.53 -8.05
C ALA A 147 15.11 -10.12 -7.46
N GLN A 148 15.81 -9.18 -8.10
CA GLN A 148 15.94 -7.82 -7.58
C GLN A 148 14.65 -7.01 -7.78
N VAL A 149 13.94 -7.23 -8.90
CA VAL A 149 12.61 -6.64 -9.12
C VAL A 149 11.64 -7.09 -8.03
N LYS A 150 11.53 -8.40 -7.84
CA LYS A 150 10.67 -8.99 -6.80
C LYS A 150 11.04 -8.48 -5.41
N LEU A 151 12.34 -8.43 -5.11
CA LEU A 151 12.86 -7.99 -3.83
C LEU A 151 12.37 -6.59 -3.45
N PHE A 152 12.59 -5.59 -4.32
CA PHE A 152 12.24 -4.20 -3.99
C PHE A 152 10.72 -3.97 -3.93
N ILE A 153 9.94 -4.64 -4.77
CA ILE A 153 8.47 -4.62 -4.67
C ILE A 153 8.03 -5.18 -3.30
N LYS A 154 8.62 -6.31 -2.86
CA LYS A 154 8.29 -6.94 -1.58
C LYS A 154 8.69 -6.10 -0.37
N ILE A 155 9.83 -5.38 -0.42
CA ILE A 155 10.20 -4.41 0.62
C ILE A 155 9.12 -3.32 0.73
N GLY A 156 8.68 -2.75 -0.40
CA GLY A 156 7.62 -1.74 -0.43
C GLY A 156 6.30 -2.24 0.14
N LEU A 157 5.87 -3.43 -0.30
CA LEU A 157 4.67 -4.10 0.21
C LEU A 157 4.72 -4.27 1.74
N CYS A 158 5.81 -4.82 2.26
CA CYS A 158 5.91 -5.13 3.69
C CYS A 158 5.92 -3.87 4.57
N ILE A 159 6.65 -2.83 4.15
CA ILE A 159 6.65 -1.54 4.84
C ILE A 159 5.23 -0.96 4.91
N GLU A 160 4.51 -0.95 3.80
CA GLU A 160 3.15 -0.39 3.79
C GLU A 160 2.16 -1.24 4.59
N VAL A 161 2.30 -2.58 4.58
CA VAL A 161 1.51 -3.48 5.43
C VAL A 161 1.73 -3.16 6.90
N LEU A 162 2.99 -3.02 7.35
CA LEU A 162 3.31 -2.65 8.73
C LEU A 162 2.74 -1.26 9.10
N ASP A 163 2.92 -0.26 8.24
CA ASP A 163 2.34 1.07 8.43
C ASP A 163 0.80 1.01 8.56
N ASN A 164 0.15 0.19 7.73
CA ASN A 164 -1.31 0.03 7.74
C ASN A 164 -1.80 -0.72 8.98
N MET A 165 -1.10 -1.76 9.42
CA MET A 165 -1.41 -2.48 10.65
C MET A 165 -1.43 -1.54 11.85
N MET A 166 -0.40 -0.70 12.00
CA MET A 166 -0.32 0.24 13.11
C MET A 166 -1.38 1.34 13.02
N ARG A 167 -1.61 1.90 11.82
CA ARG A 167 -2.66 2.91 11.61
C ARG A 167 -4.04 2.35 11.92
N TYR A 168 -4.36 1.16 11.41
CA TYR A 168 -5.67 0.53 11.62
C TYR A 168 -5.90 0.17 13.09
N SER A 169 -4.86 -0.32 13.77
CA SER A 169 -4.88 -0.59 15.21
C SER A 169 -5.24 0.63 16.04
N LEU A 170 -4.63 1.79 15.77
CA LEU A 170 -4.97 3.03 16.47
C LEU A 170 -6.42 3.48 16.24
N ILE A 171 -6.99 3.17 15.07
CA ILE A 171 -8.36 3.57 14.70
C ILE A 171 -9.41 2.64 15.32
N LYS A 172 -9.18 1.32 15.33
CA LYS A 172 -10.20 0.32 15.69
C LYS A 172 -9.99 -0.37 17.02
N TYR A 173 -8.75 -0.47 17.47
CA TYR A 173 -8.36 -1.31 18.59
C TYR A 173 -7.61 -0.51 19.66
N ASN A 174 -7.73 0.83 19.65
CA ASN A 174 -7.06 1.74 20.59
C ASN A 174 -5.54 1.51 20.70
N GLY A 175 -4.90 1.03 19.63
CA GLY A 175 -3.46 0.75 19.59
C GLY A 175 -3.07 -0.70 19.90
N ASP A 176 -4.04 -1.59 20.18
CA ASP A 176 -3.81 -3.03 20.26
C ASP A 176 -3.69 -3.63 18.85
N PHE A 177 -2.74 -4.53 18.62
CA PHE A 177 -2.54 -5.20 17.34
C PHE A 177 -2.03 -6.62 17.52
N ASP A 178 -2.16 -7.41 16.46
CA ASP A 178 -1.63 -8.78 16.41
C ASP A 178 -0.10 -8.74 16.32
N VAL A 179 0.55 -9.00 17.46
CA VAL A 179 2.01 -8.99 17.61
C VAL A 179 2.65 -10.09 16.76
N ASP A 180 2.05 -11.27 16.69
CA ASP A 180 2.60 -12.40 15.93
C ASP A 180 2.56 -12.10 14.43
N ALA A 181 1.45 -11.57 13.93
CA ALA A 181 1.35 -11.13 12.55
C ALA A 181 2.36 -10.01 12.23
N ALA A 182 2.56 -9.06 13.14
CA ALA A 182 3.52 -7.97 12.95
C ALA A 182 4.97 -8.49 12.91
N LEU A 183 5.33 -9.40 13.81
CA LEU A 183 6.65 -10.04 13.82
C LEU A 183 6.89 -10.90 12.58
N GLN A 184 5.87 -11.59 12.08
CA GLN A 184 5.97 -12.32 10.80
C GLN A 184 6.26 -11.38 9.63
N GLN A 185 5.59 -10.23 9.56
CA GLN A 185 5.88 -9.23 8.53
C GLN A 185 7.31 -8.67 8.66
N VAL A 186 7.74 -8.33 9.88
CA VAL A 186 9.13 -7.87 10.10
C VAL A 186 10.15 -8.93 9.70
N ALA A 187 9.90 -10.21 9.96
CA ALA A 187 10.77 -11.29 9.52
C ALA A 187 10.87 -11.39 7.99
N ILE A 188 9.75 -11.22 7.27
CA ILE A 188 9.74 -11.17 5.80
C ILE A 188 10.59 -10.01 5.28
N LEU A 189 10.46 -8.82 5.90
CA LEU A 189 11.25 -7.64 5.56
C LEU A 189 12.76 -7.86 5.80
N GLN A 190 13.13 -8.43 6.95
CA GLN A 190 14.52 -8.77 7.26
C GLN A 190 15.11 -9.71 6.22
N GLN A 191 14.39 -10.78 5.86
CA GLN A 191 14.83 -11.73 4.83
C GLN A 191 15.07 -11.05 3.45
N GLN A 192 14.30 -10.01 3.13
CA GLN A 192 14.56 -9.22 1.92
C GLN A 192 15.85 -8.38 2.09
N LEU A 193 15.98 -7.65 3.18
CA LEU A 193 17.11 -6.74 3.40
C LEU A 193 18.46 -7.47 3.56
N GLU A 194 18.47 -8.71 4.04
CA GLU A 194 19.67 -9.55 4.14
C GLU A 194 20.29 -9.88 2.77
N GLN A 195 19.51 -9.80 1.69
CA GLN A 195 20.00 -10.01 0.32
C GLN A 195 20.72 -8.77 -0.25
N LEU A 196 20.71 -7.64 0.47
CA LEU A 196 21.27 -6.37 0.03
C LEU A 196 22.63 -6.08 0.68
N PRO A 197 23.55 -5.37 0.00
CA PRO A 197 24.87 -5.08 0.56
C PRO A 197 24.79 -4.23 1.83
N HIS A 198 25.32 -4.74 2.94
CA HIS A 198 25.33 -4.06 4.24
C HIS A 198 25.97 -2.66 4.19
N ILE A 199 26.95 -2.43 3.31
CA ILE A 199 27.61 -1.13 3.17
C ILE A 199 26.64 0.00 2.77
N VAL A 200 25.58 -0.34 2.03
CA VAL A 200 24.54 0.62 1.61
C VAL A 200 23.32 0.53 2.53
N TRP A 201 22.91 -0.68 2.92
CA TRP A 201 21.63 -0.93 3.59
C TRP A 201 21.73 -1.18 5.09
N GLY A 202 22.90 -0.98 5.70
CA GLY A 202 23.16 -1.28 7.12
C GLY A 202 22.23 -0.51 8.07
N GLN A 203 22.03 0.79 7.84
CA GLN A 203 21.14 1.62 8.66
C GLN A 203 19.67 1.18 8.58
N VAL A 204 19.23 0.74 7.39
CA VAL A 204 17.88 0.20 7.20
C VAL A 204 17.72 -1.10 7.99
N ASN A 205 18.70 -2.00 7.91
CA ASN A 205 18.69 -3.26 8.68
C ASN A 205 18.66 -3.01 10.19
N GLU A 206 19.49 -2.09 10.69
CA GLU A 206 19.50 -1.73 12.10
C GLU A 206 18.13 -1.18 12.57
N GLY A 207 17.53 -0.29 11.78
CA GLY A 207 16.19 0.24 12.09
C GLY A 207 15.12 -0.86 12.14
N VAL A 208 15.19 -1.85 11.25
CA VAL A 208 14.25 -2.99 11.26
C VAL A 208 14.49 -3.92 12.45
N HIS A 209 15.74 -4.13 12.87
CA HIS A 209 16.02 -4.86 14.12
C HIS A 209 15.48 -4.13 15.35
N GLN A 210 15.63 -2.81 15.41
CA GLN A 210 15.06 -2.01 16.50
C GLN A 210 13.53 -2.09 16.51
N LEU A 211 12.89 -2.04 15.34
CA LEU A 211 11.44 -2.24 15.21
C LEU A 211 11.02 -3.63 15.73
N GLN A 212 11.72 -4.69 15.34
CA GLN A 212 11.44 -6.06 15.80
C GLN A 212 11.51 -6.16 17.33
N GLN A 213 12.57 -5.61 17.94
CA GLN A 213 12.76 -5.61 19.38
C GLN A 213 11.67 -4.81 20.08
N ALA A 214 11.27 -3.66 19.52
CA ALA A 214 10.21 -2.84 20.06
C ALA A 214 8.85 -3.57 20.03
N ILE A 215 8.51 -4.23 18.92
CA ILE A 215 7.27 -5.04 18.81
C ILE A 215 7.26 -6.15 19.89
N ALA A 216 8.39 -6.83 20.10
CA ALA A 216 8.46 -7.95 21.03
C ALA A 216 8.44 -7.52 22.52
N SER A 217 8.98 -6.33 22.85
CA SER A 217 9.17 -5.90 24.24
C SER A 217 8.15 -4.87 24.73
N GLN A 218 7.65 -4.01 23.83
CA GLN A 218 6.72 -2.93 24.13
C GLN A 218 5.72 -2.75 22.97
N PRO A 219 4.74 -3.67 22.81
CA PRO A 219 3.84 -3.71 21.66
C PRO A 219 2.79 -2.59 21.70
N GLN A 220 3.21 -1.35 21.48
CA GLN A 220 2.35 -0.17 21.40
C GLN A 220 2.39 0.39 19.98
N ALA A 221 1.24 0.44 19.30
CA ALA A 221 1.17 0.84 17.89
C ALA A 221 1.80 2.21 17.62
N PHE A 222 1.64 3.18 18.54
CA PHE A 222 2.25 4.51 18.42
C PHE A 222 3.79 4.46 18.42
N LEU A 223 4.40 3.69 19.32
CA LEU A 223 5.85 3.51 19.34
C LEU A 223 6.34 2.81 18.07
N MET A 224 5.58 1.82 17.58
CA MET A 224 5.93 1.10 16.34
C MET A 224 5.89 2.02 15.12
N GLN A 225 4.94 2.96 15.05
CA GLN A 225 4.91 3.98 14.01
C GLN A 225 6.17 4.85 14.02
N GLN A 226 6.69 5.22 15.19
CA GLN A 226 7.93 5.99 15.28
C GLN A 226 9.13 5.17 14.75
N HIS A 227 9.23 3.89 15.09
CA HIS A 227 10.27 3.01 14.54
C HIS A 227 10.13 2.83 13.02
N LEU A 228 8.92 2.65 12.50
CA LEU A 228 8.66 2.58 11.05
C LEU A 228 9.02 3.88 10.32
N GLN A 229 8.78 5.04 10.93
CA GLN A 229 9.22 6.33 10.39
C GLN A 229 10.74 6.41 10.27
N ASN A 230 11.48 5.89 11.25
CA ASN A 230 12.95 5.84 11.17
C ASN A 230 13.42 4.90 10.05
N VAL A 231 12.79 3.73 9.89
CA VAL A 231 13.09 2.78 8.80
C VAL A 231 12.81 3.41 7.44
N THR A 232 11.64 4.04 7.26
CA THR A 232 11.26 4.68 5.99
C THR A 232 12.14 5.88 5.66
N LYS A 233 12.61 6.63 6.66
CA LYS A 233 13.62 7.66 6.48
C LYS A 233 14.94 7.07 5.98
N ALA A 234 15.46 6.04 6.65
CA ALA A 234 16.70 5.38 6.23
C ALA A 234 16.61 4.81 4.80
N LEU A 235 15.46 4.22 4.43
CA LEU A 235 15.18 3.80 3.05
C LEU A 235 15.26 4.97 2.06
N SER A 236 14.64 6.10 2.40
CA SER A 236 14.65 7.31 1.56
C SER A 236 16.05 7.87 1.39
N ASP A 237 16.85 7.90 2.46
CA ASP A 237 18.25 8.34 2.42
C ASP A 237 19.09 7.44 1.51
N VAL A 238 18.87 6.12 1.53
CA VAL A 238 19.54 5.18 0.61
C VAL A 238 19.16 5.46 -0.85
N PHE A 239 17.87 5.65 -1.14
CA PHE A 239 17.41 5.90 -2.51
C PHE A 239 17.84 7.26 -3.09
N ALA A 240 18.21 8.21 -2.24
CA ALA A 240 18.64 9.56 -2.65
C ALA A 240 20.14 9.66 -3.02
N ASN A 241 20.95 8.66 -2.69
CA ASN A 241 22.39 8.61 -3.00
C ASN A 241 22.66 8.09 -4.42
#